data_AF-A0A938S3F8-F1
#
_entry.id   AF-A0A938S3F8-F1
#
_cell.length_a   1.000
_cell.length_b   1.000
_cell.length_c   1.000
_cell.angle_alpha   90.00
_cell.angle_beta   90.00
_cell.angle_gamma   90.00
#
_symmetry.space_group_name_H-M   'P 1'
#
loop_
_entity.id
_entity.type
_entity.pdbx_description
1 polymer ?
#
loop_
_entity_poly.entity_id
_entity_poly.type
_entity_poly.pdbx_seq_one_letter_code
_entity_poly.pdbx_strand_id
1 'polypeptide(L)'
;MNANLLKSTICILLVSSLCSQATVNNPNTDWFRDAQYGVFMHLLPGDAKGLALVQEFDVEGLARQLETLGAKYFVITLGQNSGFFNAPNATYDRYTGYAPGAR
;
A
#
# COMPACT_ATOMS: atom_id res chain seq x y z
N MET A 1 -40.19 30.62 -14.40
CA MET A 1 -39.31 29.60 -15.04
C MET A 1 -40.20 28.64 -15.83
N ASN A 2 -39.92 28.41 -17.12
CA ASN A 2 -40.79 27.61 -17.99
C ASN A 2 -40.64 26.11 -17.65
N ALA A 3 -41.74 25.41 -17.39
CA ALA A 3 -41.74 24.01 -16.97
C ALA A 3 -41.05 23.07 -17.97
N ASN A 4 -41.07 23.43 -19.26
CA ASN A 4 -40.39 22.67 -20.31
C ASN A 4 -38.87 22.85 -20.26
N LEU A 5 -38.39 24.02 -19.82
CA LEU A 5 -36.97 24.29 -19.60
C LEU A 5 -36.46 23.49 -18.40
N LEU A 6 -37.22 23.47 -17.30
CA LEU A 6 -36.89 22.71 -16.09
C LEU A 6 -36.84 21.19 -16.35
N LYS A 7 -37.81 20.65 -17.09
CA LYS A 7 -37.83 19.22 -17.48
C LYS A 7 -36.65 18.85 -18.38
N SER A 8 -36.30 19.72 -19.33
CA SER A 8 -35.17 19.49 -20.23
C SER A 8 -33.83 19.50 -19.49
N THR A 9 -33.64 20.46 -18.56
CA THR A 9 -32.43 20.52 -17.74
C THR A 9 -32.30 19.30 -16.81
N ILE A 10 -33.41 18.82 -16.23
CA ILE A 10 -33.42 17.60 -15.40
C ILE A 10 -33.06 16.35 -16.24
N CYS A 11 -33.61 16.20 -17.44
CA CYS A 11 -33.25 15.10 -18.33
C CYS A 11 -31.78 15.11 -18.73
N ILE A 12 -31.21 16.28 -19.04
CA ILE A 12 -29.80 16.40 -19.42
C ILE A 12 -28.88 16.03 -18.25
N LEU A 13 -29.20 16.49 -17.03
CA LEU A 13 -28.44 16.16 -15.82
C LEU A 13 -28.49 14.66 -15.48
N LEU A 14 -29.63 14.00 -15.68
CA LEU A 14 -29.75 12.55 -15.48
C LEU A 14 -28.91 11.75 -16.49
N VAL A 15 -28.86 12.17 -17.75
CA VAL A 15 -28.10 11.50 -18.80
C VAL A 15 -26.59 11.67 -18.60
N SER A 16 -26.13 12.83 -18.14
CA SER A 16 -24.70 13.06 -17.86
C SER A 16 -24.15 12.20 -16.71
N SER A 17 -24.98 11.86 -15.71
CA SER A 17 -24.55 11.01 -14.59
C SER A 17 -24.42 9.53 -14.95
N LEU A 18 -25.05 9.07 -16.04
CA LEU A 18 -25.00 7.67 -16.48
C LEU A 18 -23.71 7.31 -17.24
N CYS A 19 -22.93 8.30 -17.68
CA CYS A 19 -21.72 8.09 -18.47
C CYS A 19 -20.41 8.19 -17.69
N SER A 20 -20.44 8.49 -16.38
CA SER A 20 -19.23 8.56 -15.57
C SER A 20 -18.85 7.16 -15.06
N GLN A 21 -18.30 6.33 -15.94
CA GLN A 21 -17.69 5.07 -15.54
C GLN A 21 -16.27 5.34 -15.02
N ALA A 22 -15.98 4.87 -13.80
CA ALA A 22 -14.60 4.85 -13.31
C ALA A 22 -13.77 3.95 -14.23
N THR A 23 -12.65 4.45 -14.73
CA THR A 23 -11.71 3.63 -15.48
C THR A 23 -11.08 2.61 -14.55
N VAL A 24 -11.08 1.33 -14.95
CA VAL A 24 -10.41 0.27 -14.21
C VAL A 24 -8.90 0.51 -14.32
N ASN A 25 -8.33 1.20 -13.33
CA ASN A 25 -6.90 1.56 -13.34
C ASN A 25 -5.97 0.35 -13.14
N ASN A 26 -6.51 -0.79 -12.67
CA ASN A 26 -5.87 -2.10 -12.71
C ASN A 26 -6.93 -3.21 -12.57
N PRO A 27 -7.20 -4.04 -13.59
CA PRO A 27 -8.22 -5.09 -13.51
C PRO A 27 -7.81 -6.27 -12.62
N ASN A 28 -6.52 -6.38 -12.26
CA ASN A 28 -5.99 -7.52 -11.51
C ASN A 28 -6.05 -7.29 -9.99
N THR A 29 -7.22 -6.94 -9.46
CA THR A 29 -7.44 -6.82 -8.00
C THR A 29 -8.29 -7.95 -7.43
N ASP A 30 -8.81 -8.84 -8.28
CA ASP A 30 -9.60 -10.00 -7.88
C ASP A 30 -8.89 -10.86 -6.84
N TRP A 31 -7.56 -11.03 -6.97
CA TRP A 31 -6.74 -11.75 -6.00
C TRP A 31 -6.89 -11.22 -4.57
N PHE A 32 -7.08 -9.90 -4.38
CA PHE A 32 -7.17 -9.29 -3.05
C PHE A 32 -8.51 -9.57 -2.40
N ARG A 33 -9.59 -9.56 -3.20
CA ARG A 33 -10.92 -10.02 -2.76
C ARG A 33 -10.88 -11.51 -2.42
N ASP A 34 -10.34 -12.32 -3.33
CA ASP A 34 -10.31 -13.78 -3.21
C ASP A 34 -9.36 -14.25 -2.08
N ALA A 35 -8.34 -13.45 -1.77
CA ALA A 35 -7.44 -13.63 -0.62
C ALA A 35 -8.17 -13.50 0.73
N GLN A 36 -9.26 -12.74 0.78
CA GLN A 36 -10.07 -12.42 1.97
C GLN A 36 -9.34 -11.61 3.05
N TYR A 37 -8.16 -12.05 3.48
CA TYR A 37 -7.35 -11.37 4.47
C TYR A 37 -5.85 -11.65 4.32
N GLY A 38 -5.08 -10.74 4.89
CA GLY A 38 -3.63 -10.86 5.03
C GLY A 38 -3.18 -10.19 6.31
N VAL A 39 -1.87 -10.21 6.55
CA VAL A 39 -1.25 -9.65 7.76
C VAL A 39 -0.37 -8.46 7.39
N PHE A 40 -0.37 -7.44 8.25
CA PHE A 40 0.53 -6.30 8.14
C PHE A 40 1.45 -6.27 9.36
N MET A 41 2.76 -6.13 9.13
CA MET A 41 3.74 -5.99 10.21
C MET A 41 4.60 -4.73 10.04
N HIS A 42 4.68 -3.98 11.13
CA HIS A 42 5.67 -2.92 11.28
C HIS A 42 6.99 -3.54 11.75
N LEU A 43 8.02 -3.47 10.91
CA LEU A 43 9.40 -3.74 11.26
C LEU A 43 10.16 -2.43 11.04
N LEU A 44 10.24 -1.61 12.09
CA LEU A 44 10.65 -0.20 11.97
C LEU A 44 11.81 0.11 12.92
N PRO A 45 13.07 -0.17 12.50
CA PRO A 45 14.24 0.30 13.21
C PRO A 45 14.22 1.82 13.38
N GLY A 46 14.46 2.28 14.61
CA GLY A 46 14.59 3.70 14.95
C GLY A 46 16.03 4.19 15.05
N ASP A 47 16.99 3.26 15.16
CA ASP A 47 18.41 3.53 15.31
C ASP A 47 19.26 2.37 14.76
N ALA A 48 20.60 2.53 14.80
CA ALA A 48 21.54 1.52 14.32
C ALA A 48 21.47 0.19 15.11
N LYS A 49 21.13 0.25 16.40
CA LYS A 49 21.00 -0.96 17.24
C LYS A 49 19.76 -1.76 16.84
N GLY A 50 18.65 -1.08 16.62
CA GLY A 50 17.43 -1.69 16.09
C GLY A 50 17.63 -2.27 14.70
N LEU A 51 18.40 -1.61 13.84
CA LEU A 51 18.71 -2.13 12.51
C LEU A 51 19.55 -3.40 12.59
N ALA A 52 20.50 -3.50 13.52
CA ALA A 52 21.29 -4.70 13.71
C ALA A 52 20.43 -5.93 14.06
N LEU A 53 19.34 -5.74 14.82
CA LEU A 53 18.40 -6.83 15.16
C LEU A 53 17.64 -7.39 13.96
N VAL A 54 17.55 -6.64 12.85
CA VAL A 54 16.92 -7.15 11.61
C VAL A 54 17.67 -8.36 11.07
N GLN A 55 18.99 -8.43 11.26
CA GLN A 55 19.80 -9.58 10.81
C GLN A 55 19.51 -10.85 11.61
N GLU A 56 19.02 -10.71 12.83
CA GLU A 56 18.68 -11.83 13.72
C GLU A 56 17.21 -12.26 13.58
N PHE A 57 16.43 -11.60 12.72
CA PHE A 57 15.02 -11.88 12.57
C PHE A 57 14.79 -13.22 11.86
N ASP A 58 14.06 -14.14 12.50
CA ASP A 58 13.70 -15.44 11.93
C ASP A 58 12.59 -15.30 10.86
N VAL A 59 13.00 -14.97 9.64
CA VAL A 59 12.11 -14.83 8.48
C VAL A 59 11.33 -16.12 8.21
N GLU A 60 11.98 -17.27 8.30
CA GLU A 60 11.37 -18.57 8.03
C GLU A 60 10.34 -18.94 9.10
N GLY A 61 10.63 -18.61 10.36
CA GLY A 61 9.68 -18.73 11.47
C GLY A 61 8.42 -17.92 11.24
N LEU A 62 8.56 -16.64 10.86
CA LEU A 62 7.42 -15.80 10.53
C LEU A 62 6.64 -16.36 9.34
N ALA A 63 7.32 -16.80 8.26
CA ALA A 63 6.67 -17.36 7.08
C ALA A 63 5.80 -18.58 7.44
N ARG A 64 6.32 -19.51 8.25
CA ARG A 64 5.55 -20.68 8.76
C ARG A 64 4.34 -20.26 9.59
N GLN A 65 4.48 -19.23 10.43
CA GLN A 65 3.36 -18.72 11.23
C GLN A 65 2.26 -18.12 10.34
N LEU A 66 2.63 -17.32 9.33
CA LEU A 66 1.71 -16.72 8.38
C LEU A 66 0.98 -17.79 7.55
N GLU A 67 1.70 -18.81 7.10
CA GLU A 67 1.14 -19.97 6.41
C GLU A 67 0.14 -20.72 7.30
N THR A 68 0.53 -20.99 8.56
CA THR A 68 -0.33 -21.68 9.54
C THR A 68 -1.62 -20.92 9.82
N LEU A 69 -1.56 -19.60 9.90
CA LEU A 69 -2.74 -18.75 10.03
C LEU A 69 -3.64 -18.85 8.79
N GLY A 70 -3.04 -19.04 7.61
CA GLY A 70 -3.73 -19.05 6.32
C GLY A 70 -3.79 -17.66 5.66
N ALA A 71 -2.93 -16.74 6.09
CA ALA A 71 -2.84 -15.39 5.52
C ALA A 71 -2.44 -15.46 4.05
N LYS A 72 -3.22 -14.82 3.17
CA LYS A 72 -3.02 -14.93 1.71
C LYS A 72 -2.06 -13.91 1.13
N TYR A 73 -1.76 -12.88 1.90
CA TYR A 73 -0.71 -11.92 1.60
C TYR A 73 -0.12 -11.37 2.89
N PHE A 74 1.12 -10.91 2.81
CA PHE A 74 1.84 -10.30 3.91
C PHE A 74 2.40 -8.96 3.47
N VAL A 75 2.12 -7.92 4.24
CA VAL A 75 2.67 -6.59 4.03
C VAL A 75 3.68 -6.32 5.12
N ILE A 76 4.92 -6.06 4.71
CA ILE A 76 6.00 -5.67 5.60
C ILE A 76 6.48 -4.27 5.22
N THR A 77 6.69 -3.45 6.23
CA THR A 77 7.34 -2.15 6.04
C THR A 77 8.82 -2.34 5.75
N LEU A 78 9.36 -1.56 4.82
CA LEU A 78 10.81 -1.49 4.60
C LEU A 78 11.48 -0.42 5.48
N GLY A 79 10.70 0.52 6.02
CA GLY A 79 11.12 1.62 6.87
C GLY A 79 9.99 2.64 6.99
N GLN A 80 10.08 3.55 7.96
CA GLN A 80 9.10 4.62 8.13
C GLN A 80 9.71 5.78 8.91
N ASN A 81 9.90 6.91 8.23
CA ASN A 81 10.24 8.22 8.81
C ASN A 81 11.45 8.25 9.77
N SER A 82 12.27 7.21 9.86
CA SER A 82 13.46 7.14 10.73
C SER A 82 14.78 7.31 9.97
N GLY A 83 14.77 7.13 8.66
CA GLY A 83 15.99 7.03 7.84
C GLY A 83 16.66 5.65 7.89
N PHE A 84 16.19 4.76 8.78
CA PHE A 84 16.66 3.37 8.86
C PHE A 84 15.71 2.46 8.08
N PHE A 85 16.25 1.80 7.05
CA PHE A 85 15.54 0.85 6.21
C PHE A 85 16.02 -0.57 6.47
N ASN A 86 15.08 -1.53 6.54
CA ASN A 86 15.34 -2.96 6.78
C ASN A 86 16.24 -3.58 5.70
N ALA A 87 16.25 -2.99 4.50
CA ALA A 87 17.16 -3.31 3.41
C ALA A 87 17.89 -2.03 2.98
N PRO A 88 19.07 -1.72 3.54
CA PRO A 88 19.87 -0.57 3.14
C PRO A 88 20.08 -0.55 1.61
N ASN A 89 19.92 0.62 0.99
CA ASN A 89 19.85 0.75 -0.46
C ASN A 89 20.68 1.94 -0.96
N ALA A 90 21.88 1.65 -1.47
CA ALA A 90 22.78 2.67 -2.00
C ALA A 90 22.21 3.47 -3.18
N THR A 91 21.23 2.92 -3.93
CA THR A 91 20.54 3.67 -4.99
C THR A 91 19.62 4.72 -4.40
N TYR A 92 18.90 4.39 -3.33
CA TYR A 92 18.08 5.35 -2.59
C TYR A 92 18.95 6.48 -2.01
N ASP A 93 20.06 6.12 -1.37
CA ASP A 93 20.99 7.08 -0.77
C ASP A 93 21.53 8.07 -1.82
N ARG A 94 21.91 7.56 -3.00
CA ARG A 94 22.39 8.39 -4.11
C ARG A 94 21.32 9.36 -4.65
N TYR A 95 20.07 8.93 -4.78
CA TYR A 95 19.01 9.77 -5.33
C TYR A 95 18.47 10.80 -4.33
N THR A 96 18.48 10.46 -3.04
CA THR A 96 17.99 11.36 -1.99
C THR A 96 19.07 12.28 -1.43
N GLY A 97 20.35 11.88 -1.53
CA GLY A 97 21.47 12.58 -0.90
C GLY A 97 21.56 12.35 0.61
N TYR A 98 20.69 11.52 1.17
CA TYR A 98 20.74 11.15 2.59
C TYR A 98 21.76 10.04 2.82
N ALA A 99 22.53 10.19 3.90
CA ALA A 99 23.30 9.08 4.45
C ALA A 99 22.36 8.05 5.11
N PRO A 100 22.77 6.78 5.23
CA PRO A 100 21.99 5.79 5.99
C PRO A 100 21.63 6.29 7.40
N GLY A 101 20.35 6.23 7.76
CA GLY A 101 19.85 6.74 9.04
C GLY A 101 19.52 8.24 9.06
N ALA A 102 19.76 8.97 7.97
CA ALA A 102 19.35 10.37 7.81
C ALA A 102 17.98 10.49 7.12
N ARG A 103 17.31 11.62 7.34
CA ARG A 103 15.97 11.94 6.82
C ARG A 103 15.79 13.45 6.71
#